data_AF-A0A920GSY8-F1
#
_entry.id   AF-A0A920GSY8-F1
#
_cell.length_a   1.000
_cell.length_b   1.000
_cell.length_c   1.000
_cell.angle_alpha   90.00
_cell.angle_beta   90.00
_cell.angle_gamma   90.00
#
_symmetry.space_group_name_H-M   'P 1'
#
loop_
_entity.id
_entity.type
_entity.pdbx_description
1 polymer ?
#
loop_
_entity_poly.entity_id
_entity_poly.type
_entity_poly.pdbx_seq_one_letter_code
_entity_poly.pdbx_strand_id
1 'polypeptide(L)'
;MKKSFLNKRELVGKTLEQMLIPCFYTALTTIIAFASLGVSEIKPVIDFGKMMVAGIFFAFIFSFLLFSIFMLASSDKVNESKDFSKGITVKFSSFTESFGNYIFLFAFILFAISILGISKLTVENRFIDYFKPTTEIYKGMELLDTRLGGTAPLDIVIDAPQDWKTEDDFGFEDDFGFEDDFGFEDEAIEDGYWWNTVSLDRLEEIHDYIDSIDEIGKVLSVASGIKVARELNDGEPLSELDLALVKNMLPEDIKENLLSSYISKDENQVRISARVIESARGLNRNQLLNEISETLVSKHGLDPEQFRLTGLSRFI
;
A
#
# COMPACT_ATOMS: atom_id res chain seq x y z
N MET A 1 70.31 20.02 -4.70
CA MET A 1 69.03 20.53 -4.13
C MET A 1 68.78 19.84 -2.80
N LYS A 2 68.79 20.59 -1.69
CA LYS A 2 68.53 20.09 -0.32
C LYS A 2 67.10 19.52 -0.25
N LYS A 3 66.95 18.21 0.02
CA LYS A 3 65.69 17.65 0.53
C LYS A 3 65.44 18.29 1.90
N SER A 4 64.47 19.21 1.98
CA SER A 4 63.93 19.69 3.24
C SER A 4 63.25 18.50 3.92
N PHE A 5 63.85 17.99 5.00
CA PHE A 5 63.22 17.01 5.87
C PHE A 5 62.12 17.75 6.64
N LEU A 6 60.90 17.76 6.09
CA LEU A 6 59.72 18.26 6.79
C LEU A 6 59.58 17.52 8.12
N ASN A 7 59.32 18.26 9.19
CA ASN A 7 59.05 17.66 10.48
C ASN A 7 57.76 16.83 10.39
N LYS A 8 57.64 15.76 11.17
CA LYS A 8 56.48 14.84 11.12
C LYS A 8 55.14 15.57 11.25
N ARG A 9 55.09 16.62 12.08
CA ARG A 9 53.92 17.51 12.22
C ARG A 9 53.59 18.26 10.92
N GLU A 10 54.60 18.70 10.18
CA GLU A 10 54.41 19.39 8.89
C GLU A 10 53.95 18.42 7.79
N LEU A 11 54.43 17.17 7.81
CA LEU A 11 53.97 16.12 6.88
C LEU A 11 52.51 15.74 7.13
N VAL A 12 52.13 15.55 8.40
CA VAL A 12 50.74 15.30 8.77
C VAL A 12 49.86 16.50 8.41
N GLY A 13 50.30 17.73 8.72
CA GLY A 13 49.59 18.96 8.37
C GLY A 13 49.32 19.10 6.87
N LYS A 14 50.34 18.89 6.02
CA LYS A 14 50.17 18.91 4.56
C LYS A 14 49.23 17.82 4.04
N THR A 15 49.29 16.63 4.64
CA THR A 15 48.40 15.51 4.26
C THR A 15 46.95 15.83 4.61
N LEU A 16 46.71 16.39 5.80
CA LEU A 16 45.38 16.84 6.22
C LEU A 16 44.85 17.91 5.28
N GLU A 17 45.65 18.94 4.97
CA GLU A 17 45.26 20.03 4.06
C GLU A 17 44.87 19.50 2.67
N GLN A 18 45.65 18.56 2.12
CA GLN A 18 45.37 17.98 0.81
C GLN A 18 44.14 17.06 0.79
N MET A 19 43.87 16.34 1.88
CA MET A 19 42.76 15.39 1.98
C MET A 19 41.46 16.02 2.49
N LEU A 20 41.52 17.14 3.21
CA LEU A 20 40.35 17.76 3.85
C LEU A 20 39.31 18.18 2.81
N ILE A 21 39.72 18.87 1.74
CA ILE A 21 38.78 19.41 0.74
C ILE A 21 38.05 18.27 -0.01
N PRO A 22 38.73 17.25 -0.57
CA PRO A 22 38.04 16.12 -1.21
C PRO A 22 37.11 15.38 -0.25
N CYS A 23 37.57 15.04 0.95
CA CYS A 23 36.77 14.32 1.93
C CYS A 23 35.56 15.14 2.43
N PHE A 24 35.72 16.46 2.53
CA PHE A 24 34.63 17.36 2.90
C PHE A 24 33.53 17.33 1.84
N TYR A 25 33.88 17.44 0.56
CA TYR A 25 32.88 17.37 -0.51
C TYR A 25 32.19 16.00 -0.59
N THR A 26 32.91 14.90 -0.37
CA THR A 26 32.29 13.56 -0.31
C THR A 26 31.35 13.43 0.88
N ALA A 27 31.73 13.92 2.06
CA ALA A 27 30.87 13.87 3.24
C ALA A 27 29.64 14.78 3.06
N LEU A 28 29.83 15.99 2.56
CA LEU A 28 28.78 16.98 2.34
C LEU A 28 27.72 16.48 1.35
N THR A 29 28.14 15.97 0.20
CA THR A 29 27.21 15.44 -0.82
C THR A 29 26.42 14.24 -0.29
N THR A 30 27.07 13.36 0.46
CA THR A 30 26.41 12.21 1.10
C THR A 30 25.42 12.65 2.18
N ILE A 31 25.79 13.64 3.00
CA ILE A 31 24.89 14.26 4.00
C ILE A 31 23.66 14.86 3.32
N ILE A 32 23.84 15.62 2.25
CA ILE A 32 22.72 16.23 1.52
C ILE A 32 21.79 15.15 0.95
N ALA A 33 22.35 14.07 0.40
CA ALA A 33 21.58 12.94 -0.13
C ALA A 33 20.78 12.20 0.95
N PHE A 34 21.31 11.99 2.15
CA PHE A 34 20.54 11.40 3.25
C PHE A 34 19.59 12.40 3.90
N ALA A 35 19.94 13.68 3.94
CA ALA A 35 19.07 14.73 4.45
C ALA A 35 17.80 14.90 3.60
N SER A 36 17.86 14.64 2.29
CA SER A 36 16.67 14.69 1.42
C SER A 36 15.62 13.63 1.79
N LEU A 37 15.99 12.55 2.49
CA LEU A 37 15.02 11.59 3.03
C LEU A 37 14.10 12.19 4.10
N GLY A 38 14.46 13.36 4.66
CA GLY A 38 13.61 14.09 5.60
C GLY A 38 12.31 14.63 5.00
N VAL A 39 12.19 14.66 3.67
CA VAL A 39 10.96 15.04 2.95
C VAL A 39 9.99 13.87 2.82
N SER A 40 10.39 12.65 3.19
CA SER A 40 9.51 11.47 3.14
C SER A 40 8.36 11.58 4.14
N GLU A 41 7.20 11.02 3.80
CA GLU A 41 6.05 10.88 4.71
C GLU A 41 6.18 9.65 5.64
N ILE A 42 7.17 8.79 5.40
CA ILE A 42 7.37 7.54 6.13
C ILE A 42 8.35 7.76 7.29
N LYS A 43 7.86 7.76 8.53
CA LYS A 43 8.69 8.01 9.73
C LYS A 43 9.99 7.18 9.80
N PRO A 44 9.97 5.84 9.57
CA PRO A 44 11.20 5.06 9.55
C PRO A 44 12.28 5.57 8.59
N VAL A 45 11.88 6.09 7.42
CA VAL A 45 12.80 6.62 6.40
C VAL A 45 13.41 7.94 6.86
N ILE A 46 12.60 8.82 7.45
CA ILE A 46 13.05 10.09 8.03
C ILE A 46 14.10 9.83 9.13
N ASP A 47 13.80 8.91 10.06
CA ASP A 47 14.67 8.62 11.19
C ASP A 47 15.98 7.97 10.74
N PHE A 48 15.92 7.06 9.76
CA PHE A 48 17.11 6.52 9.10
C PHE A 48 17.97 7.62 8.47
N GLY A 49 17.38 8.55 7.72
CA GLY A 49 18.09 9.69 7.13
C GLY A 49 18.81 10.55 8.18
N LYS A 50 18.14 10.88 9.29
CA LYS A 50 18.74 11.63 10.40
C LYS A 50 19.93 10.89 11.03
N MET A 51 19.80 9.59 11.28
CA MET A 51 20.89 8.77 11.83
C MET A 51 22.11 8.75 10.90
N MET A 52 21.88 8.61 9.58
CA MET A 52 22.96 8.62 8.58
C MET A 52 23.67 9.97 8.50
N VAL A 53 22.92 11.09 8.49
CA VAL A 53 23.51 12.44 8.50
C VAL A 53 24.41 12.65 9.71
N ALA A 54 23.93 12.31 10.91
CA ALA A 54 24.72 12.40 12.13
C ALA A 54 25.96 11.47 12.07
N GLY A 55 25.77 10.23 11.61
CA GLY A 55 26.84 9.24 11.48
C GLY A 55 27.97 9.71 10.56
N ILE A 56 27.64 10.24 9.38
CA ILE A 56 28.64 10.73 8.42
C ILE A 56 29.36 11.96 8.96
N PHE A 57 28.63 12.88 9.61
CA PHE A 57 29.24 14.06 10.23
C PHE A 57 30.27 13.69 11.30
N PHE A 58 29.91 12.80 12.23
CA PHE A 58 30.84 12.32 13.25
C PHE A 58 31.97 11.47 12.67
N ALA A 59 31.69 10.61 11.68
CA ALA A 59 32.71 9.81 11.00
C ALA A 59 33.75 10.70 10.30
N PHE A 60 33.32 11.78 9.64
CA PHE A 60 34.22 12.75 9.03
C PHE A 60 35.13 13.39 10.09
N ILE A 61 34.56 13.92 11.17
CA ILE A 61 35.33 14.55 12.27
C ILE A 61 36.32 13.55 12.88
N PHE A 62 35.85 12.36 13.23
CA PHE A 62 36.70 11.34 13.84
C PHE A 62 37.77 10.82 12.90
N SER A 63 37.50 10.70 11.60
CA SER A 63 38.51 10.28 10.62
C SER A 63 39.71 11.22 10.66
N PHE A 64 39.51 12.54 10.63
CA PHE A 64 40.61 13.50 10.67
C PHE A 64 41.28 13.59 12.05
N LEU A 65 40.52 13.52 13.14
CA LEU A 65 41.06 13.53 14.50
C LEU A 65 41.91 12.28 14.79
N LEU A 66 41.34 11.09 14.58
CA LEU A 66 42.02 9.82 14.83
C LEU A 66 43.21 9.62 13.90
N PHE A 67 43.09 9.99 12.62
CA PHE A 67 44.23 9.95 11.69
C PHE A 67 45.39 10.82 12.18
N SER A 68 45.09 12.07 12.59
CA SER A 68 46.11 12.99 13.11
C SER A 68 46.82 12.43 14.34
N ILE A 69 46.05 11.91 15.30
CA ILE A 69 46.58 11.31 16.54
C ILE A 69 47.44 10.09 16.22
N PHE A 70 46.91 9.17 15.41
CA PHE A 70 47.58 7.91 15.09
C PHE A 70 48.87 8.13 14.30
N MET A 71 48.85 9.03 13.32
CA MET A 71 50.04 9.35 12.54
C MET A 71 51.10 10.04 13.40
N LEU A 72 50.72 10.97 14.28
CA LEU A 72 51.67 11.59 15.21
C LEU A 72 52.26 10.59 16.21
N ALA A 73 51.50 9.58 16.63
CA ALA A 73 51.94 8.53 17.56
C ALA A 73 52.75 7.39 16.90
N SER A 74 52.60 7.16 15.59
CA SER A 74 53.23 6.03 14.88
C SER A 74 54.75 6.18 14.71
N SER A 75 55.51 5.09 14.53
CA SER A 75 56.96 5.17 14.26
C SER A 75 57.24 5.49 12.78
N ASP A 76 58.30 6.24 12.49
CA ASP A 76 58.66 6.70 11.13
C ASP A 76 59.19 5.59 10.19
N LYS A 77 59.15 4.32 10.60
CA LYS A 77 59.56 3.20 9.76
C LYS A 77 58.45 2.83 8.76
N VAL A 78 58.38 3.57 7.67
CA VAL A 78 57.58 3.19 6.50
C VAL A 78 58.45 2.35 5.58
N ASN A 79 58.12 1.06 5.43
CA ASN A 79 58.71 0.23 4.38
C ASN A 79 58.10 0.64 3.03
N GLU A 80 58.93 1.05 2.06
CA GLU A 80 58.49 1.18 0.67
C GLU A 80 58.08 -0.20 0.15
N SER A 81 56.77 -0.43 0.04
CA SER A 81 56.23 -1.62 -0.61
C SER A 81 56.36 -1.50 -2.13
N LYS A 82 56.60 -2.62 -2.82
CA LYS A 82 56.66 -2.66 -4.29
C LYS A 82 55.30 -2.25 -4.86
N ASP A 83 55.30 -1.22 -5.69
CA ASP A 83 54.10 -0.62 -6.30
C ASP A 83 53.52 -1.52 -7.40
N PHE A 84 52.77 -2.53 -6.97
CA PHE A 84 52.05 -3.46 -7.85
C PHE A 84 50.94 -2.74 -8.65
N SER A 85 50.44 -1.60 -8.16
CA SER A 85 49.31 -0.88 -8.76
C SER A 85 49.65 -0.30 -10.14
N LYS A 86 50.89 0.20 -10.33
CA LYS A 86 51.32 0.81 -11.60
C LYS A 86 51.10 -0.09 -12.81
N GLY A 87 51.41 -1.39 -12.69
CA GLY A 87 51.27 -2.34 -13.80
C GLY A 87 49.82 -2.58 -14.19
N ILE A 88 48.91 -2.58 -13.22
CA ILE A 88 47.48 -2.81 -13.46
C ILE A 88 46.81 -1.53 -13.97
N THR A 89 47.09 -0.38 -13.35
CA THR A 89 46.54 0.92 -13.77
C THR A 89 46.88 1.24 -15.21
N VAL A 90 48.13 0.98 -15.64
CA VAL A 90 48.56 1.22 -17.03
C VAL A 90 47.83 0.30 -18.01
N LYS A 91 47.58 -0.97 -17.64
CA LYS A 91 46.80 -1.89 -18.49
C LYS A 91 45.34 -1.46 -18.65
N PHE A 92 44.69 -1.01 -17.59
CA PHE A 92 43.32 -0.49 -17.69
C PHE A 92 43.24 0.81 -18.48
N SER A 93 44.24 1.70 -18.31
CA SER A 93 44.33 2.95 -19.09
C SER A 93 44.45 2.65 -20.58
N SER A 94 45.39 1.79 -20.97
CA SER A 94 45.61 1.46 -22.38
C SER A 94 44.44 0.71 -23.01
N PHE A 95 43.77 -0.16 -22.25
CA PHE A 95 42.53 -0.82 -22.67
C PHE A 95 41.40 0.18 -22.90
N THR A 96 41.21 1.12 -21.97
CA THR A 96 40.16 2.14 -22.07
C THR A 96 40.40 3.10 -23.23
N GLU A 97 41.65 3.49 -23.49
CA GLU A 97 42.03 4.31 -24.65
C GLU A 97 41.80 3.59 -25.98
N SER A 98 42.12 2.29 -26.04
CA SER A 98 42.01 1.51 -27.29
C SER A 98 40.57 1.14 -27.65
N PHE A 99 39.68 0.97 -26.65
CA PHE A 99 38.31 0.48 -26.84
C PHE A 99 37.22 1.47 -26.37
N GLY A 100 37.55 2.75 -26.20
CA GLY A 100 36.65 3.76 -25.62
C GLY A 100 35.25 3.82 -26.25
N ASN A 101 35.14 3.83 -27.59
CA ASN A 101 33.84 3.85 -28.27
C ASN A 101 32.99 2.61 -27.98
N TYR A 102 33.61 1.43 -27.88
CA TYR A 102 32.91 0.19 -27.54
C TYR A 102 32.45 0.18 -26.08
N ILE A 103 33.26 0.71 -25.17
CA ILE A 103 32.90 0.87 -23.75
C ILE A 103 31.68 1.80 -23.63
N PHE A 104 31.68 2.94 -24.33
CA PHE A 104 30.54 3.85 -24.35
C PHE A 104 29.27 3.20 -24.92
N LEU A 105 29.38 2.47 -26.05
CA LEU A 105 28.25 1.76 -26.63
C LEU A 105 27.69 0.72 -25.66
N PHE A 106 28.56 -0.07 -25.03
CA PHE A 106 28.16 -1.08 -24.05
C PHE A 106 27.50 -0.45 -22.82
N ALA A 107 28.06 0.63 -22.27
CA ALA A 107 27.48 1.35 -21.14
C ALA A 107 26.10 1.94 -21.50
N PHE A 108 25.94 2.47 -22.71
CA PHE A 108 24.65 2.98 -23.18
C PHE A 108 23.61 1.86 -23.32
N ILE A 109 23.98 0.70 -23.85
CA ILE A 109 23.10 -0.48 -23.93
C ILE A 109 22.68 -0.91 -22.52
N LEU A 110 23.62 -0.99 -21.57
CA LEU A 110 23.35 -1.39 -20.19
C LEU A 110 22.44 -0.38 -19.49
N PHE A 111 22.65 0.92 -19.74
CA PHE A 111 21.76 1.99 -19.28
C PHE A 111 20.34 1.86 -19.85
N ALA A 112 20.20 1.62 -21.15
CA ALA A 112 18.89 1.42 -21.79
C ALA A 112 18.16 0.19 -21.22
N ILE A 113 18.87 -0.93 -21.03
CA ILE A 113 18.32 -2.13 -20.37
C ILE A 113 17.90 -1.81 -18.93
N SER A 114 18.67 -1.00 -18.20
CA SER A 114 18.32 -0.60 -16.83
C SER A 114 17.04 0.23 -16.79
N ILE A 115 16.85 1.17 -17.72
CA ILE A 115 15.60 1.93 -17.87
C ILE A 115 14.42 0.99 -18.15
N LEU A 116 14.59 0.04 -19.07
CA LEU A 116 13.55 -0.97 -19.34
C LEU A 116 13.26 -1.81 -18.09
N GLY A 117 14.27 -2.16 -17.29
CA GLY A 117 14.11 -2.88 -16.04
C GLY A 117 13.32 -2.08 -14.99
N ILE A 118 13.57 -0.78 -14.87
CA ILE A 118 12.84 0.11 -13.95
C ILE A 118 11.35 0.13 -14.26
N SER A 119 10.97 0.12 -15.55
CA SER A 119 9.55 0.11 -15.95
C SER A 119 8.78 -1.16 -15.55
N LYS A 120 9.49 -2.24 -15.18
CA LYS A 120 8.88 -3.51 -14.76
C LYS A 120 8.83 -3.70 -13.24
N LEU A 121 9.26 -2.71 -12.46
CA LEU A 121 9.20 -2.79 -11.00
C LEU A 121 7.75 -2.63 -10.54
N THR A 122 7.17 -3.70 -9.99
CA THR A 122 5.89 -3.67 -9.31
C THR A 122 6.10 -3.29 -7.84
N VAL A 123 5.45 -2.21 -7.39
CA VAL A 123 5.49 -1.79 -5.98
C VAL A 123 4.37 -2.51 -5.26
N GLU A 124 4.68 -3.63 -4.62
CA GLU A 124 3.73 -4.34 -3.75
C GLU A 124 4.32 -4.46 -2.35
N ASN A 125 3.48 -4.18 -1.35
CA ASN A 125 3.85 -4.32 0.05
C ASN A 125 3.09 -5.50 0.66
N ARG A 126 3.55 -6.71 0.33
CA ARG A 126 3.05 -7.95 0.92
C ARG A 126 3.82 -8.23 2.20
N PHE A 127 3.18 -7.98 3.34
CA PHE A 127 3.80 -8.17 4.65
C PHE A 127 4.29 -9.61 4.86
N ILE A 128 3.56 -10.59 4.34
CA ILE A 128 3.94 -12.01 4.41
C ILE A 128 5.28 -12.29 3.72
N ASP A 129 5.63 -11.56 2.65
CA ASP A 129 6.89 -11.74 1.91
C ASP A 129 8.11 -11.18 2.66
N TYR A 130 7.92 -10.41 3.74
CA TYR A 130 9.01 -10.01 4.63
C TYR A 130 9.56 -11.19 5.43
N PHE A 131 8.80 -12.28 5.52
CA PHE A 131 9.20 -13.49 6.21
C PHE A 131 9.56 -14.59 5.21
N LYS A 132 10.62 -15.34 5.50
CA LYS A 132 10.98 -16.48 4.64
C LYS A 132 9.85 -17.52 4.65
N PRO A 133 9.55 -18.18 3.51
CA PRO A 133 8.51 -19.21 3.43
C PRO A 133 8.68 -20.37 4.42
N THR A 134 9.89 -20.61 4.90
CA THR A 134 10.21 -21.66 5.87
C THR A 134 9.85 -21.31 7.32
N THR A 135 9.61 -20.03 7.63
CA THR A 135 9.32 -19.57 9.00
C THR A 135 7.93 -20.01 9.46
N GLU A 136 7.77 -20.20 10.76
CA GLU A 136 6.46 -20.52 11.35
C GLU A 136 5.46 -19.37 11.15
N ILE A 137 5.93 -18.12 11.16
CA ILE A 137 5.10 -16.93 10.93
C ILE A 137 4.51 -16.97 9.51
N TYR A 138 5.34 -17.23 8.48
CA TYR A 138 4.84 -17.34 7.10
C TYR A 138 3.79 -18.43 6.97
N LYS A 139 4.11 -19.65 7.44
CA LYS A 139 3.20 -20.81 7.33
C LYS A 139 1.91 -20.61 8.12
N GLY A 140 2.00 -19.99 9.30
CA GLY A 140 0.86 -19.68 10.13
C GLY A 140 -0.07 -18.66 9.48
N MET A 141 0.50 -17.57 8.95
CA MET A 141 -0.28 -16.54 8.24
C MET A 141 -0.88 -17.11 6.95
N GLU A 142 -0.13 -17.83 6.12
CA GLU A 142 -0.65 -18.49 4.91
C GLU A 142 -1.79 -19.46 5.23
N LEU A 143 -1.66 -20.24 6.30
CA LEU A 143 -2.71 -21.16 6.74
C LEU A 143 -3.97 -20.42 7.20
N LEU A 144 -3.83 -19.37 8.02
CA LEU A 144 -4.97 -18.56 8.47
C LEU A 144 -5.65 -17.89 7.28
N ASP A 145 -4.88 -17.31 6.39
CA ASP A 145 -5.34 -16.58 5.21
C ASP A 145 -6.09 -17.51 4.24
N THR A 146 -5.56 -18.70 3.98
CA THR A 146 -6.19 -19.69 3.09
C THR A 146 -7.40 -20.38 3.73
N ARG A 147 -7.41 -20.60 5.05
CA ARG A 147 -8.46 -21.39 5.74
C ARG A 147 -9.56 -20.56 6.36
N LEU A 148 -9.30 -19.31 6.71
CA LEU A 148 -10.28 -18.39 7.30
C LEU A 148 -10.78 -17.33 6.31
N GLY A 149 -10.40 -17.49 5.03
CA GLY A 149 -10.93 -16.68 3.94
C GLY A 149 -10.38 -15.27 3.91
N GLY A 150 -9.07 -15.07 4.11
CA GLY A 150 -8.40 -13.78 3.95
C GLY A 150 -8.07 -13.05 5.26
N THR A 151 -6.91 -12.40 5.32
CA THR A 151 -6.46 -11.61 6.49
C THR A 151 -6.57 -10.09 6.30
N ALA A 152 -6.58 -9.60 5.07
CA ALA A 152 -6.63 -8.16 4.80
C ALA A 152 -8.07 -7.69 4.54
N PRO A 153 -8.57 -6.66 5.25
CA PRO A 153 -9.92 -6.13 5.00
C PRO A 153 -9.97 -5.34 3.69
N LEU A 154 -11.07 -5.50 2.96
CA LEU A 154 -11.48 -4.66 1.83
C LEU A 154 -12.96 -4.35 2.00
N ASP A 155 -13.29 -3.07 2.17
CA ASP A 155 -14.69 -2.63 2.26
C ASP A 155 -15.06 -1.83 1.01
N ILE A 156 -16.16 -2.23 0.38
CA ILE A 156 -16.78 -1.55 -0.75
C ILE A 156 -18.03 -0.88 -0.20
N VAL A 157 -17.99 0.44 -0.07
CA VAL A 157 -19.14 1.22 0.39
C VAL A 157 -19.81 1.83 -0.82
N ILE A 158 -21.12 1.62 -0.95
CA ILE A 158 -21.93 2.06 -2.10
C ILE A 158 -23.06 2.93 -1.56
N ASP A 159 -23.10 4.17 -2.03
CA ASP A 159 -24.11 5.17 -1.73
C ASP A 159 -25.24 5.10 -2.77
N ALA A 160 -26.44 5.49 -2.38
CA ALA A 160 -27.59 5.62 -3.27
C ALA A 160 -27.32 6.68 -4.35
N PRO A 161 -27.92 6.55 -5.56
CA PRO A 161 -27.77 7.54 -6.62
C PRO A 161 -28.20 8.94 -6.15
N GLN A 162 -27.43 10.00 -6.41
CA GLN A 162 -27.72 11.35 -5.86
C GLN A 162 -29.14 11.85 -6.17
N ASP A 163 -29.71 11.44 -7.30
CA ASP A 163 -31.03 11.89 -7.75
C ASP A 163 -32.19 10.98 -7.31
N TRP A 164 -31.94 9.93 -6.50
CA TRP A 164 -32.95 8.89 -6.18
C TRP A 164 -34.16 9.43 -5.41
N LYS A 165 -34.01 10.51 -4.62
CA LYS A 165 -35.11 11.15 -3.88
C LYS A 165 -35.93 12.14 -4.71
N THR A 166 -35.59 12.38 -5.97
CA THR A 166 -36.12 13.52 -6.74
C THR A 166 -37.38 13.18 -7.55
N GLU A 167 -37.80 11.92 -7.63
CA GLU A 167 -38.93 11.49 -8.48
C GLU A 167 -40.22 11.10 -7.71
N ASP A 168 -40.19 10.96 -6.38
CA ASP A 168 -41.35 10.51 -5.57
C ASP A 168 -42.10 11.63 -4.81
N ASP A 169 -42.08 12.87 -5.32
CA ASP A 169 -43.07 13.91 -4.92
C ASP A 169 -44.38 13.80 -5.74
N PHE A 170 -44.62 12.65 -6.40
CA PHE A 170 -45.94 12.32 -6.92
C PHE A 170 -46.76 11.66 -5.81
N GLY A 171 -47.44 12.51 -5.06
CA GLY A 171 -48.36 12.13 -3.99
C GLY A 171 -49.25 10.95 -4.35
N PHE A 172 -49.02 9.83 -3.67
CA PHE A 172 -50.10 8.94 -3.32
C PHE A 172 -50.85 9.64 -2.19
N GLU A 173 -51.88 10.42 -2.54
CA GLU A 173 -52.94 10.74 -1.59
C GLU A 173 -53.47 9.41 -1.05
N ASP A 174 -53.40 9.34 0.27
CA ASP A 174 -53.77 8.25 1.15
C ASP A 174 -55.28 7.94 1.03
N ASP A 175 -55.68 7.19 -0.01
CA ASP A 175 -57.09 6.77 -0.25
C ASP A 175 -57.36 5.30 0.16
N PHE A 176 -56.42 4.65 0.84
CA PHE A 176 -56.63 3.34 1.46
C PHE A 176 -56.40 3.40 2.97
N GLY A 177 -57.12 4.30 3.63
CA GLY A 177 -57.26 4.31 5.08
C GLY A 177 -57.97 3.06 5.58
N PHE A 178 -57.21 2.04 5.96
CA PHE A 178 -57.66 1.13 7.01
C PHE A 178 -57.56 1.92 8.32
N GLU A 179 -58.70 2.44 8.82
CA GLU A 179 -58.79 2.91 10.21
C GLU A 179 -58.53 1.70 11.11
N ASP A 180 -57.28 1.52 11.55
CA ASP A 180 -56.91 0.45 12.46
C ASP A 180 -57.02 0.96 13.91
N ASP A 181 -57.92 0.35 14.67
CA ASP A 181 -58.20 0.55 16.11
C ASP A 181 -57.07 0.00 17.01
N PHE A 182 -55.85 -0.11 16.48
CA PHE A 182 -54.64 -0.51 17.19
C PHE A 182 -53.65 0.63 17.08
N GLY A 183 -53.37 1.30 18.20
CA GLY A 183 -52.54 2.50 18.28
C GLY A 183 -51.07 2.31 17.90
N PHE A 184 -50.81 2.07 16.63
CA PHE A 184 -49.53 2.29 15.99
C PHE A 184 -49.47 3.76 15.61
N GLU A 185 -48.48 4.48 16.15
CA GLU A 185 -48.17 5.83 15.68
C GLU A 185 -47.66 5.73 14.24
N ASP A 186 -48.28 6.48 13.33
CA ASP A 186 -47.84 6.66 11.94
C ASP A 186 -46.49 7.39 11.90
N GLU A 187 -45.39 6.71 12.24
CA GLU A 187 -44.09 7.05 11.68
C GLU A 187 -44.03 6.36 10.31
N ALA A 188 -44.30 7.12 9.25
CA ALA A 188 -44.07 6.69 7.88
C ALA A 188 -42.61 6.20 7.77
N ILE A 189 -42.42 4.88 7.72
CA ILE A 189 -41.13 4.27 7.43
C ILE A 189 -40.89 4.52 5.94
N GLU A 190 -40.24 5.62 5.59
CA GLU A 190 -39.61 5.76 4.28
C GLU A 190 -38.46 4.75 4.24
N ASP A 191 -38.70 3.57 3.65
CA ASP A 191 -37.66 2.61 3.34
C ASP A 191 -36.62 3.29 2.42
N GLY A 192 -35.33 3.18 2.76
CA GLY A 192 -34.28 3.82 1.95
C GLY A 192 -33.98 3.05 0.68
N TYR A 193 -33.21 3.68 -0.21
CA TYR A 193 -32.98 3.18 -1.59
C TYR A 193 -32.55 1.72 -1.68
N TRP A 194 -31.78 1.21 -0.70
CA TRP A 194 -31.22 -0.14 -0.75
C TRP A 194 -32.12 -1.24 -0.16
N TRP A 195 -33.21 -0.90 0.54
CA TRP A 195 -34.09 -1.88 1.18
C TRP A 195 -35.34 -2.18 0.36
N ASN A 196 -35.14 -2.72 -0.85
CA ASN A 196 -36.20 -3.24 -1.71
C ASN A 196 -35.67 -4.38 -2.59
N THR A 197 -36.56 -5.15 -3.21
CA THR A 197 -36.16 -6.32 -4.02
C THR A 197 -35.17 -5.97 -5.13
N VAL A 198 -35.40 -4.89 -5.88
CA VAL A 198 -34.57 -4.49 -7.02
C VAL A 198 -33.16 -4.11 -6.59
N SER A 199 -33.04 -3.25 -5.58
CA SER A 199 -31.73 -2.81 -5.08
C SER A 199 -30.97 -3.92 -4.37
N LEU A 200 -31.66 -4.81 -3.66
CA LEU A 200 -31.03 -5.97 -3.01
C LEU A 200 -30.55 -7.00 -4.03
N ASP A 201 -31.30 -7.25 -5.10
CA ASP A 201 -30.86 -8.12 -6.20
C ASP A 201 -29.61 -7.54 -6.88
N ARG A 202 -29.59 -6.23 -7.15
CA ARG A 202 -28.40 -5.54 -7.68
C ARG A 202 -27.21 -5.64 -6.72
N LEU A 203 -27.44 -5.49 -5.41
CA LEU A 203 -26.40 -5.64 -4.40
C LEU A 203 -25.88 -7.07 -4.35
N GLU A 204 -26.76 -8.07 -4.48
CA GLU A 204 -26.41 -9.48 -4.53
C GLU A 204 -25.56 -9.83 -5.76
N GLU A 205 -25.86 -9.28 -6.94
CA GLU A 205 -25.03 -9.46 -8.12
C GLU A 205 -23.60 -8.91 -7.93
N ILE A 206 -23.48 -7.73 -7.30
CA ILE A 206 -22.17 -7.15 -6.98
C ILE A 206 -21.47 -8.02 -5.93
N HIS A 207 -22.18 -8.46 -4.89
CA HIS A 207 -21.66 -9.34 -3.85
C HIS A 207 -21.06 -10.61 -4.47
N ASP A 208 -21.78 -11.26 -5.37
CA ASP A 208 -21.36 -12.52 -5.98
C ASP A 208 -20.22 -12.33 -6.97
N TYR A 209 -20.16 -11.18 -7.65
CA TYR A 209 -18.98 -10.83 -8.43
C TYR A 209 -17.73 -10.75 -7.52
N ILE A 210 -17.82 -10.04 -6.39
CA ILE A 210 -16.69 -9.89 -5.46
C ILE A 210 -16.28 -11.23 -4.84
N ASP A 211 -17.25 -12.09 -4.48
CA ASP A 211 -16.99 -13.44 -3.94
C ASP A 211 -16.41 -14.41 -5.01
N SER A 212 -16.55 -14.09 -6.30
CA SER A 212 -16.00 -14.89 -7.40
C SER A 212 -14.52 -14.62 -7.71
N ILE A 213 -13.92 -13.58 -7.12
CA ILE A 213 -12.52 -13.21 -7.36
C ILE A 213 -11.60 -14.14 -6.55
N ASP A 214 -10.67 -14.83 -7.22
CA ASP A 214 -9.78 -15.81 -6.60
C ASP A 214 -8.94 -15.26 -5.45
N GLU A 215 -8.55 -13.97 -5.53
CA GLU A 215 -7.78 -13.28 -4.49
C GLU A 215 -8.63 -12.80 -3.31
N ILE A 216 -9.96 -12.93 -3.38
CA ILE A 216 -10.90 -12.59 -2.33
C ILE A 216 -11.37 -13.89 -1.66
N GLY A 217 -11.28 -13.90 -0.33
CA GLY A 217 -11.82 -14.96 0.50
C GLY A 217 -13.26 -14.65 0.90
N LYS A 218 -13.49 -14.42 2.20
CA LYS A 218 -14.85 -14.27 2.71
C LYS A 218 -15.44 -12.91 2.38
N VAL A 219 -16.62 -12.91 1.77
CA VAL A 219 -17.45 -11.71 1.53
C VAL A 219 -18.71 -11.74 2.42
N LEU A 220 -19.07 -10.58 2.96
CA LEU A 220 -20.24 -10.35 3.83
C LEU A 220 -20.91 -9.02 3.48
N SER A 221 -22.24 -9.02 3.41
CA SER A 221 -23.07 -7.82 3.23
C SER A 221 -24.50 -8.10 3.69
N VAL A 222 -25.41 -7.12 3.53
CA VAL A 222 -26.86 -7.36 3.72
C VAL A 222 -27.36 -8.49 2.82
N ALA A 223 -26.87 -8.60 1.58
CA ALA A 223 -27.24 -9.69 0.67
C ALA A 223 -26.95 -11.07 1.26
N SER A 224 -25.92 -11.22 2.10
CA SER A 224 -25.65 -12.50 2.78
C SER A 224 -26.78 -12.89 3.74
N GLY A 225 -27.36 -11.92 4.44
CA GLY A 225 -28.53 -12.15 5.31
C GLY A 225 -29.79 -12.47 4.49
N ILE A 226 -29.99 -11.76 3.39
CA ILE A 226 -31.11 -12.01 2.46
C ILE A 226 -31.02 -13.42 1.85
N LYS A 227 -29.84 -13.89 1.46
CA LYS A 227 -29.64 -15.27 0.99
C LYS A 227 -30.03 -16.32 2.03
N VAL A 228 -29.69 -16.10 3.30
CA VAL A 228 -30.10 -16.98 4.40
C VAL A 228 -31.61 -16.94 4.59
N ALA A 229 -32.23 -15.75 4.55
CA ALA A 229 -33.67 -15.62 4.62
C ALA A 229 -34.38 -16.32 3.45
N ARG A 230 -33.83 -16.23 2.23
CA ARG A 230 -34.31 -16.96 1.04
C ARG A 230 -34.20 -18.48 1.22
N GLU A 231 -33.10 -18.97 1.80
CA GLU A 231 -32.92 -20.40 2.11
C GLU A 231 -33.94 -20.90 3.15
N LEU A 232 -34.30 -20.06 4.11
CA LEU A 232 -35.39 -20.34 5.06
C LEU A 232 -36.79 -20.26 4.42
N ASN A 233 -36.93 -19.53 3.30
CA ASN A 233 -38.13 -19.41 2.49
C ASN A 233 -38.17 -20.47 1.37
N ASP A 234 -37.72 -21.69 1.66
CA ASP A 234 -37.66 -22.82 0.71
C ASP A 234 -36.90 -22.52 -0.61
N GLY A 235 -36.03 -21.49 -0.62
CA GLY A 235 -35.28 -21.04 -1.78
C GLY A 235 -36.02 -20.06 -2.69
N GLU A 236 -37.26 -19.68 -2.37
CA GLU A 236 -38.05 -18.74 -3.17
C GLU A 236 -37.66 -17.28 -2.89
N PRO A 237 -37.60 -16.41 -3.92
CA PRO A 237 -37.32 -14.98 -3.74
C PRO A 237 -38.25 -14.33 -2.71
N LEU A 238 -37.70 -13.43 -1.89
CA LEU A 238 -38.48 -12.68 -0.91
C LEU A 238 -39.31 -11.62 -1.64
N SER A 239 -40.61 -11.55 -1.38
CA SER A 239 -41.44 -10.43 -1.81
C SER A 239 -41.17 -9.18 -0.98
N GLU A 240 -41.65 -8.01 -1.42
CA GLU A 240 -41.55 -6.78 -0.63
C GLU A 240 -42.19 -6.91 0.76
N LEU A 241 -43.30 -7.67 0.86
CA LEU A 241 -43.94 -7.96 2.15
C LEU A 241 -43.04 -8.82 3.05
N ASP A 242 -42.36 -9.81 2.46
CA ASP A 242 -41.43 -10.66 3.21
C ASP A 242 -40.22 -9.85 3.69
N LEU A 243 -39.70 -8.93 2.88
CA LEU A 243 -38.62 -8.02 3.25
C LEU A 243 -39.03 -7.08 4.39
N ALA A 244 -40.22 -6.50 4.32
CA ALA A 244 -40.77 -5.66 5.38
C ALA A 244 -40.98 -6.47 6.68
N LEU A 245 -41.46 -7.71 6.57
CA LEU A 245 -41.62 -8.60 7.71
C LEU A 245 -40.27 -8.96 8.33
N VAL A 246 -39.26 -9.32 7.51
CA VAL A 246 -37.90 -9.59 7.98
C VAL A 246 -37.36 -8.38 8.74
N LYS A 247 -37.47 -7.17 8.16
CA LYS A 247 -37.01 -5.93 8.80
C LYS A 247 -37.68 -5.68 10.14
N ASN A 248 -39.01 -5.85 10.23
CA ASN A 248 -39.77 -5.58 11.44
C ASN A 248 -39.63 -6.66 12.52
N MET A 249 -39.41 -7.91 12.12
CA MET A 249 -39.20 -9.02 13.06
C MET A 249 -37.78 -9.11 13.59
N LEU A 250 -36.81 -8.41 12.99
CA LEU A 250 -35.45 -8.33 13.50
C LEU A 250 -35.43 -7.65 14.88
N PRO A 251 -34.90 -8.32 15.92
CA PRO A 251 -34.67 -7.69 17.20
C PRO A 251 -33.76 -6.45 17.09
N GLU A 252 -34.01 -5.42 17.91
CA GLU A 252 -33.24 -4.17 17.87
C GLU A 252 -31.74 -4.38 18.09
N ASP A 253 -31.33 -5.36 18.90
CA ASP A 253 -29.93 -5.71 19.08
C ASP A 253 -29.27 -6.24 17.80
N ILE A 254 -30.01 -6.97 16.96
CA ILE A 254 -29.52 -7.45 15.66
C ILE A 254 -29.45 -6.29 14.66
N LYS A 255 -30.45 -5.41 14.64
CA LYS A 255 -30.42 -4.21 13.80
C LYS A 255 -29.23 -3.31 14.13
N GLU A 256 -29.02 -3.02 15.42
CA GLU A 256 -27.96 -2.11 15.86
C GLU A 256 -26.56 -2.70 15.78
N ASN A 257 -26.37 -4.01 16.03
CA ASN A 257 -25.03 -4.59 16.11
C ASN A 257 -24.59 -5.33 14.84
N LEU A 258 -25.52 -5.88 14.07
CA LEU A 258 -25.20 -6.68 12.87
C LEU A 258 -25.60 -5.97 11.59
N LEU A 259 -26.85 -5.49 11.50
CA LEU A 259 -27.35 -4.89 10.26
C LEU A 259 -26.66 -3.54 9.98
N SER A 260 -26.50 -2.70 10.99
CA SER A 260 -25.84 -1.38 10.91
C SER A 260 -24.40 -1.41 10.39
N SER A 261 -23.73 -2.57 10.45
CA SER A 261 -22.38 -2.76 9.90
C SER A 261 -22.37 -2.82 8.37
N TYR A 262 -23.51 -3.17 7.75
CA TYR A 262 -23.64 -3.44 6.32
C TYR A 262 -24.64 -2.52 5.61
N ILE A 263 -25.52 -1.84 6.32
CA ILE A 263 -26.44 -0.83 5.77
C ILE A 263 -26.61 0.32 6.76
N SER A 264 -26.69 1.55 6.24
CA SER A 264 -26.89 2.74 7.05
C SER A 264 -28.30 2.81 7.62
N LYS A 265 -28.49 3.61 8.68
CA LYS A 265 -29.80 3.77 9.34
C LYS A 265 -30.88 4.32 8.42
N ASP A 266 -30.50 5.16 7.46
CA ASP A 266 -31.37 5.72 6.43
C ASP A 266 -31.42 4.85 5.17
N GLU A 267 -30.77 3.69 5.18
CA GLU A 267 -30.77 2.68 4.12
C GLU A 267 -30.32 3.16 2.74
N ASN A 268 -29.60 4.29 2.72
CA ASN A 268 -29.06 4.91 1.51
C ASN A 268 -27.60 4.58 1.26
N GLN A 269 -26.96 3.83 2.15
CA GLN A 269 -25.61 3.37 1.97
C GLN A 269 -25.51 1.91 2.40
N VAL A 270 -24.87 1.09 1.57
CA VAL A 270 -24.56 -0.31 1.86
C VAL A 270 -23.05 -0.54 1.85
N ARG A 271 -22.62 -1.55 2.60
CA ARG A 271 -21.23 -1.99 2.67
C ARG A 271 -21.14 -3.47 2.35
N ILE A 272 -20.28 -3.80 1.39
CA ILE A 272 -19.77 -5.14 1.17
C ILE A 272 -18.40 -5.23 1.83
N SER A 273 -18.28 -6.06 2.85
CA SER A 273 -17.01 -6.33 3.53
C SER A 273 -16.41 -7.63 3.03
N ALA A 274 -15.24 -7.54 2.44
CA ALA A 274 -14.50 -8.63 1.86
C ALA A 274 -13.14 -8.81 2.58
N ARG A 275 -12.59 -10.01 2.50
CA ARG A 275 -11.29 -10.35 3.07
C ARG A 275 -10.36 -10.81 1.95
N VAL A 276 -9.32 -10.04 1.68
CA VAL A 276 -8.31 -10.33 0.64
C VAL A 276 -7.30 -11.34 1.17
N ILE A 277 -6.99 -12.33 0.35
CA ILE A 277 -6.01 -13.39 0.62
C ILE A 277 -4.61 -12.87 0.28
N GLU A 278 -3.89 -12.35 1.27
CA GLU A 278 -2.55 -11.75 1.06
C GLU A 278 -1.50 -12.75 0.57
N SER A 279 -1.68 -14.04 0.87
CA SER A 279 -0.83 -15.16 0.47
C SER A 279 -1.06 -15.61 -0.97
N ALA A 280 -2.12 -15.14 -1.64
CA ALA A 280 -2.41 -15.47 -3.04
C ALA A 280 -1.21 -15.13 -3.94
N ARG A 281 -0.82 -16.08 -4.80
CA ARG A 281 0.33 -15.91 -5.68
C ARG A 281 0.00 -14.93 -6.80
N GLY A 282 0.81 -13.89 -6.93
CA GLY A 282 0.64 -12.91 -8.00
C GLY A 282 -0.35 -11.79 -7.69
N LEU A 283 -0.89 -11.74 -6.47
CA LEU A 283 -1.74 -10.63 -6.02
C LEU A 283 -1.01 -9.29 -6.22
N ASN A 284 -1.61 -8.45 -7.06
CA ASN A 284 -1.28 -7.04 -7.21
C ASN A 284 -2.48 -6.24 -6.70
N ARG A 285 -2.33 -5.56 -5.56
CA ARG A 285 -3.46 -4.91 -4.88
C ARG A 285 -4.01 -3.77 -5.72
N ASN A 286 -3.13 -3.02 -6.38
CA ASN A 286 -3.56 -1.91 -7.23
C ASN A 286 -4.34 -2.41 -8.45
N GLN A 287 -3.88 -3.49 -9.08
CA GLN A 287 -4.60 -4.13 -10.18
C GLN A 287 -5.97 -4.65 -9.73
N LEU A 288 -6.03 -5.40 -8.62
CA LEU A 288 -7.28 -5.89 -8.06
C LEU A 288 -8.29 -4.77 -7.79
N LEU A 289 -7.85 -3.69 -7.13
CA LEU A 289 -8.72 -2.55 -6.82
C LEU A 289 -9.18 -1.81 -8.09
N ASN A 290 -8.34 -1.73 -9.12
CA ASN A 290 -8.70 -1.13 -10.40
C ASN A 290 -9.70 -2.01 -11.16
N GLU A 291 -9.47 -3.32 -11.24
CA GLU A 291 -10.38 -4.28 -11.88
C GLU A 291 -11.77 -4.27 -11.23
N ILE A 292 -11.82 -4.24 -9.90
CA ILE A 292 -13.09 -4.09 -9.15
C ILE A 292 -13.75 -2.76 -9.53
N SER A 293 -13.02 -1.65 -9.47
CA SER A 293 -13.57 -0.31 -9.77
C SER A 293 -14.10 -0.25 -11.22
N GLU A 294 -13.36 -0.76 -12.18
CA GLU A 294 -13.75 -0.82 -13.60
C GLU A 294 -14.99 -1.69 -13.81
N THR A 295 -15.09 -2.82 -13.12
CA THR A 295 -16.25 -3.72 -13.23
C THR A 295 -17.51 -3.13 -12.61
N LEU A 296 -17.38 -2.46 -11.44
CA LEU A 296 -18.48 -1.75 -10.80
C LEU A 296 -19.08 -0.67 -11.71
N VAL A 297 -18.23 0.07 -12.43
CA VAL A 297 -18.69 1.09 -13.39
C VAL A 297 -19.23 0.46 -14.68
N SER A 298 -18.46 -0.40 -15.33
CA SER A 298 -18.77 -0.89 -16.68
C SER A 298 -19.87 -1.94 -16.74
N LYS A 299 -19.93 -2.84 -15.75
CA LYS A 299 -20.85 -3.98 -15.73
C LYS A 299 -22.05 -3.73 -14.82
N HIS A 300 -21.82 -3.11 -13.67
CA HIS A 300 -22.89 -2.83 -12.69
C HIS A 300 -23.44 -1.40 -12.79
N GLY A 301 -22.92 -0.56 -13.69
CA GLY A 301 -23.48 0.75 -14.01
C GLY A 301 -23.48 1.72 -12.82
N LEU A 302 -22.52 1.59 -11.90
CA LEU A 302 -22.34 2.54 -10.80
C LEU A 302 -21.55 3.75 -11.25
N ASP A 303 -21.94 4.93 -10.79
CA ASP A 303 -21.14 6.13 -11.02
C ASP A 303 -19.85 6.07 -10.17
N PRO A 304 -18.70 6.58 -10.64
CA PRO A 304 -17.46 6.59 -9.87
C PRO A 304 -17.56 7.29 -8.51
N GLU A 305 -18.52 8.19 -8.34
CA GLU A 305 -18.77 8.91 -7.08
C GLU A 305 -19.71 8.15 -6.13
N GLN A 306 -20.45 7.15 -6.62
CA GLN A 306 -21.38 6.34 -5.82
C GLN A 306 -20.68 5.31 -4.94
N PHE A 307 -19.40 5.00 -5.17
CA PHE A 307 -18.72 3.99 -4.36
C PHE A 307 -17.31 4.38 -3.95
N ARG A 308 -16.87 3.82 -2.83
CA ARG A 308 -15.51 3.95 -2.34
C ARG A 308 -14.96 2.61 -1.85
N LEU A 309 -13.74 2.30 -2.26
CA LEU A 309 -12.96 1.16 -1.78
C LEU A 309 -12.10 1.61 -0.60
N THR A 310 -12.20 0.91 0.53
CA THR A 310 -11.47 1.22 1.77
C THR A 310 -10.94 -0.04 2.44
N GLY A 311 -10.17 0.09 3.52
CA GLY A 311 -9.60 -1.04 4.27
C GLY A 311 -8.29 -1.61 3.69
N LEU A 312 -8.20 -1.70 2.36
CA LEU A 312 -6.96 -2.07 1.66
C LEU A 312 -6.21 -0.82 1.24
N SER A 313 -4.94 -0.66 1.66
CA SER A 313 -4.17 0.54 1.32
C SER A 313 -3.83 0.58 -0.18
N ARG A 314 -4.34 1.59 -0.89
CA ARG A 314 -3.83 2.01 -2.20
C ARG A 314 -2.45 2.62 -2.00
N PHE A 315 -1.42 1.98 -2.53
CA PHE A 315 -0.09 2.60 -2.60
C PHE A 315 0.01 3.24 -3.98
N ILE A 316 -0.03 4.57 -4.00
CA ILE A 316 0.31 5.39 -5.18
C ILE A 316 1.82 5.35 -5.37
#